data_AF-I5C200-F1
#
_entry.id   AF-I5C200-F1
#
_cell.length_a   1.000
_cell.length_b   1.000
_cell.length_c   1.000
_cell.angle_alpha   90.00
_cell.angle_beta   90.00
_cell.angle_gamma   90.00
#
_symmetry.space_group_name_H-M   'P 1'
#
loop_
_entity.id
_entity.type
_entity.pdbx_description
1 polymer ?
#
loop_
_entity_poly.entity_id
_entity_poly.type
_entity_poly.pdbx_seq_one_letter_code
_entity_poly.pdbx_strand_id
1 'polypeptide(L)' 'MTNDTIGVDISKDHLDAHRMSDGKSQRFDNDKAG' A
#
# COMPACT_ATOMS: atom_id res chain seq x y z
N MET A 1 -20.24 0.96 7.74
CA MET A 1 -18.95 0.40 7.32
C MET A 1 -18.73 0.83 5.89
N THR A 2 -17.64 1.54 5.61
CA THR A 2 -17.28 1.91 4.24
C THR A 2 -16.43 0.77 3.69
N ASN A 3 -16.84 0.21 2.56
CA ASN A 3 -16.01 -0.74 1.84
C ASN A 3 -15.05 0.05 0.97
N ASP A 4 -13.77 -0.10 1.26
CA ASP A 4 -12.71 0.51 0.49
C ASP A 4 -11.90 -0.58 -0.21
N THR A 5 -11.36 -0.26 -1.39
CA THR A 5 -10.48 -1.15 -2.13
C THR A 5 -9.06 -0.66 -1.97
N ILE A 6 -8.18 -1.53 -1.50
CA ILE A 6 -6.75 -1.28 -1.42
C ILE A 6 -6.07 -2.11 -2.52
N GLY A 7 -5.42 -1.43 -3.47
CA GLY A 7 -4.45 -2.05 -4.36
C GLY A 7 -3.11 -2.18 -3.65
N VAL A 8 -2.47 -3.33 -3.80
CA VAL A 8 -1.14 -3.57 -3.22
C VAL A 8 -0.21 -4.03 -4.35
N ASP A 9 0.88 -3.31 -4.53
CA ASP A 9 1.98 -3.71 -5.42
C ASP A 9 3.19 -4.12 -4.58
N ILE A 10 3.84 -5.22 -4.94
CA ILE A 10 4.89 -5.84 -4.15
C ILE A 10 6.09 -6.11 -5.05
N SER A 11 7.24 -5.57 -4.64
CA SER A 11 8.53 -5.87 -5.23
C SER A 11 9.47 -6.50 -4.19
N LYS A 12 10.73 -6.74 -4.58
CA LYS A 12 11.75 -7.20 -3.64
C LYS A 12 12.24 -6.09 -2.70
N ASP A 13 12.05 -4.83 -3.07
CA ASP A 13 12.65 -3.71 -2.35
C ASP A 13 11.62 -2.96 -1.49
N HIS A 14 10.34 -3.03 -1.85
CA HIS A 14 9.27 -2.27 -1.21
C HIS A 14 7.87 -2.84 -1.51
N LEU A 15 6.92 -2.41 -0.69
CA LEU A 15 5.48 -2.59 -0.87
C LEU A 15 4.81 -1.21 -1.01
N ASP A 16 3.95 -1.07 -2.00
CA ASP A 16 3.13 0.12 -2.20
C ASP A 16 1.66 -0.22 -1.96
N ALA A 17 1.02 0.52 -1.06
CA ALA A 17 -0.42 0.44 -0.80
C ALA A 17 -1.11 1.66 -1.40
N HIS A 18 -2.15 1.43 -2.22
CA HIS A 18 -2.95 2.49 -2.84
C HIS A 18 -4.43 2.32 -2.49
N ARG A 19 -5.02 3.33 -1.85
CA ARG A 19 -6.44 3.36 -1.52
C ARG A 19 -7.23 3.95 -2.68
N MET A 20 -8.16 3.18 -3.22
CA MET A 20 -8.91 3.58 -4.41
C MET A 20 -9.97 4.65 -4.12
N SER A 21 -10.51 4.71 -2.91
CA SER A 21 -11.55 5.69 -2.57
C SER A 21 -11.06 7.14 -2.57
N ASP A 22 -9.83 7.39 -2.13
CA ASP A 22 -9.27 8.73 -1.95
C ASP A 22 -7.94 8.94 -2.68
N GLY A 23 -7.45 7.92 -3.39
CA GLY A 23 -6.21 7.97 -4.17
C GLY A 23 -4.94 8.09 -3.32
N LYS A 24 -5.03 7.95 -1.99
CA LYS A 24 -3.84 8.02 -1.14
C LYS A 24 -2.98 6.78 -1.33
N SER A 25 -1.67 7.01 -1.38
CA SER A 25 -0.67 5.95 -1.42
C SER A 25 0.30 6.05 -0.27
N GLN A 26 0.79 4.90 0.18
CA GLN A 26 1.90 4.79 1.12
C GLN A 26 2.84 3.66 0.70
N ARG A 27 4.13 3.94 0.78
CA ARG A 27 5.20 2.99 0.53
C ARG A 27 5.81 2.52 1.84
N PHE A 28 6.19 1.25 1.86
CA PHE A 28 6.89 0.57 2.94
C PHE A 28 8.15 -0.06 2.35
N ASP A 29 9.29 0.17 2.98
CA ASP A 29 10.55 -0.44 2.60
C ASP A 29 10.57 -1.91 3.05
N ASN A 30 11.26 -2.76 2.28
CA ASN A 30 11.44 -4.15 2.69
C ASN A 30 12.57 -4.27 3.71
N ASP A 31 12.33 -3.74 4.91
CA ASP A 31 13.18 -3.92 6.07
C ASP A 31 12.39 -4.51 7.26
N LYS A 32 13.02 -4.62 8.42
CA LYS A 32 12.36 -5.19 9.62
C LYS A 32 11.29 -4.29 10.21
N ALA A 33 11.34 -2.98 9.95
CA ALA A 33 10.38 -2.01 10.44
C ALA A 33 9.18 -1.87 9.48
N GLY A 34 9.41 -2.10 8.19
CA GLY A 34 8.45 -1.82 7.14
C GLY A 34 8.46 -0.35 6.75
#